data_AF-A0A943G8A1-F1
#
_entry.id   AF-A0A943G8A1-F1
#
_cell.length_a   1.000
_cell.length_b   1.000
_cell.length_c   1.000
_cell.angle_alpha   90.00
_cell.angle_beta   90.00
_cell.angle_gamma   90.00
#
_symmetry.space_group_name_H-M   'P 1'
#
loop_
_entity.id
_entity.type
_entity.pdbx_description
1 polymer ?
#
loop_
_entity_poly.entity_id
_entity_poly.type
_entity_poly.pdbx_seq_one_letter_code
_entity_poly.pdbx_strand_id
1 'polypeptide(L)'
;MKAKKYLFKILTLIFIFSFSLTSFSSVIKEKNEIIKMVNSVRAENNLSPLINDKRLNILADKKAKIMADENNLSHTAGGYKSFSDIVKEGGIEYLAVGENIARNWKTPEEVMKAWLSSKGTQSKYFK
;
A
#
# COMPACT_ATOMS: atom_id res chain seq x y z
N MET A 1 -21.58 -40.04 10.81
CA MET A 1 -20.55 -39.59 9.84
C MET A 1 -20.83 -38.20 9.24
N LYS A 2 -22.07 -37.85 8.87
CA LYS A 2 -22.42 -36.54 8.29
C LYS A 2 -22.17 -35.33 9.21
N ALA A 3 -22.55 -35.39 10.49
CA ALA A 3 -22.39 -34.28 11.44
C ALA A 3 -20.92 -33.81 11.65
N LYS A 4 -19.97 -34.76 11.76
CA LYS A 4 -18.52 -34.44 11.85
C LYS A 4 -17.98 -33.75 10.59
N LYS A 5 -18.54 -34.06 9.41
CA LYS A 5 -18.20 -33.43 8.13
C LYS A 5 -18.70 -31.97 8.05
N TYR A 6 -19.88 -31.68 8.60
CA TYR A 6 -20.38 -30.30 8.70
C TYR A 6 -19.61 -29.48 9.73
N LEU A 7 -19.29 -30.07 10.89
CA LEU A 7 -18.47 -29.41 11.91
C LEU A 7 -17.08 -29.05 11.37
N PHE A 8 -16.42 -29.97 10.66
CA PHE A 8 -15.14 -29.69 10.01
C PHE A 8 -15.25 -28.57 8.96
N LYS A 9 -16.30 -28.58 8.13
CA LYS A 9 -16.55 -27.50 7.15
C LYS A 9 -16.78 -26.14 7.81
N ILE A 10 -17.55 -26.10 8.91
CA ILE A 10 -17.82 -24.87 9.66
C ILE A 10 -16.52 -24.36 10.30
N LEU A 11 -15.72 -25.24 10.91
CA LEU A 11 -14.43 -24.87 11.50
C LEU A 11 -13.45 -24.35 10.44
N THR A 12 -13.36 -24.98 9.26
CA THR A 12 -12.51 -24.48 8.17
C THR A 12 -12.99 -23.14 7.62
N LEU A 13 -14.29 -22.92 7.53
CA LEU A 13 -14.86 -21.65 7.05
C LEU A 13 -14.60 -20.52 8.05
N ILE A 14 -14.79 -20.80 9.35
CA ILE A 14 -14.45 -19.86 10.43
C ILE A 14 -12.96 -19.56 10.40
N PHE A 15 -12.10 -20.56 10.25
CA PHE A 15 -10.65 -20.35 10.20
C PHE A 15 -10.22 -19.50 9.00
N ILE A 16 -10.72 -19.79 7.80
CA ILE A 16 -10.44 -18.97 6.59
C ILE A 16 -10.93 -17.53 6.80
N PHE A 17 -12.15 -17.38 7.32
CA PHE A 17 -12.75 -16.07 7.56
C PHE A 17 -11.96 -15.26 8.61
N SER A 18 -11.61 -15.86 9.74
CA SER A 18 -10.82 -15.24 10.80
C SER A 18 -9.41 -14.89 10.31
N PHE A 19 -8.77 -15.76 9.52
CA PHE A 19 -7.45 -15.49 8.92
C PHE A 19 -7.49 -14.32 7.94
N SER A 20 -8.49 -14.25 7.07
CA SER A 20 -8.66 -13.11 6.16
C SER A 20 -8.89 -11.79 6.91
N LEU A 21 -9.61 -11.81 8.03
CA LEU A 21 -9.89 -10.61 8.83
C LEU A 21 -8.63 -10.07 9.53
N THR A 22 -7.80 -10.95 10.09
CA THR A 22 -6.54 -10.55 10.76
C THR A 22 -5.54 -9.97 9.76
N SER A 23 -5.35 -10.60 8.60
CA SER A 23 -4.47 -10.09 7.54
C SER A 23 -4.94 -8.74 7.01
N PHE A 24 -6.25 -8.57 6.77
CA PHE A 24 -6.79 -7.29 6.31
C PHE A 24 -6.60 -6.17 7.33
N SER A 25 -6.82 -6.47 8.62
CA SER A 25 -6.57 -5.51 9.70
C SER A 25 -5.08 -5.11 9.81
N SER A 26 -4.14 -6.03 9.57
CA SER A 26 -2.71 -5.74 9.56
C SER A 26 -2.35 -4.76 8.45
N VAL A 27 -2.82 -5.02 7.23
CA VAL A 27 -2.53 -4.16 6.06
C VAL A 27 -3.06 -2.74 6.24
N ILE A 28 -4.26 -2.56 6.81
CA ILE A 28 -4.80 -1.22 7.11
C ILE A 28 -3.93 -0.52 8.16
N LYS A 29 -3.51 -1.24 9.20
CA LYS A 29 -2.65 -0.70 10.25
C LYS A 29 -1.32 -0.22 9.67
N GLU A 30 -0.66 -1.05 8.87
CA GLU A 30 0.63 -0.74 8.23
C GLU A 30 0.54 0.49 7.31
N LYS A 31 -0.51 0.59 6.47
CA LYS A 31 -0.73 1.79 5.63
C LYS A 31 -0.88 3.07 6.45
N ASN A 32 -1.63 2.99 7.55
CA ASN A 32 -1.82 4.14 8.44
C ASN A 32 -0.53 4.53 9.18
N GLU A 33 0.29 3.56 9.57
CA GLU A 33 1.61 3.80 10.17
C GLU A 33 2.56 4.49 9.17
N ILE A 34 2.58 4.06 7.91
CA ILE A 34 3.34 4.73 6.85
C ILE A 34 2.91 6.20 6.70
N ILE A 35 1.60 6.48 6.60
CA ILE A 35 1.12 7.87 6.45
C ILE A 35 1.48 8.73 7.66
N LYS A 36 1.38 8.17 8.88
CA LYS A 36 1.81 8.87 10.10
C LYS A 36 3.30 9.21 10.07
N MET A 37 4.16 8.25 9.70
CA MET A 37 5.60 8.49 9.59
C MET A 37 5.94 9.50 8.50
N VAL A 38 5.29 9.43 7.34
CA VAL A 38 5.45 10.44 6.28
C VAL A 38 5.09 11.82 6.80
N ASN A 39 3.97 11.96 7.51
CA ASN A 39 3.56 13.25 8.07
C ASN A 39 4.49 13.75 9.19
N SER A 40 5.13 12.87 9.97
CA SER A 40 6.19 13.23 10.91
C SER A 40 7.38 13.86 10.19
N VAL A 41 7.90 13.20 9.16
CA VAL A 41 9.02 13.74 8.36
C VAL A 41 8.64 15.05 7.68
N ARG A 42 7.40 15.18 7.19
CA ARG A 42 6.90 16.44 6.61
C ARG A 42 6.88 17.57 7.63
N ALA A 43 6.44 17.31 8.86
CA ALA A 43 6.45 18.30 9.93
C ALA A 43 7.88 18.74 10.29
N GLU A 44 8.84 17.80 10.34
CA GLU A 44 10.27 18.10 10.54
C GLU A 44 10.85 19.02 9.44
N ASN A 45 10.24 19.01 8.25
CA ASN A 45 10.62 19.85 7.12
C ASN A 45 9.68 21.06 6.92
N ASN A 46 8.84 21.40 7.90
CA ASN A 46 7.88 22.52 7.87
C ASN A 46 6.85 22.43 6.74
N LEU A 47 6.44 21.22 6.36
CA LEU A 47 5.43 20.98 5.34
C LEU A 47 4.09 20.61 5.94
N SER A 48 3.01 21.02 5.26
CA SER A 48 1.65 20.64 5.65
C SER A 48 1.46 19.11 5.58
N PRO A 49 0.70 18.51 6.51
CA PRO A 49 0.44 17.07 6.49
C PRO A 49 -0.35 16.65 5.25
N LEU A 50 -0.07 15.45 4.74
CA LEU A 50 -0.89 14.81 3.73
C LEU A 50 -2.17 14.27 4.36
N ILE A 51 -3.27 14.35 3.60
CA ILE A 51 -4.56 13.77 3.94
C ILE A 51 -4.69 12.43 3.20
N ASN A 52 -5.13 11.41 3.93
CA ASN A 52 -5.37 10.08 3.36
C ASN A 52 -6.62 10.11 2.44
N ASP A 53 -6.43 9.83 1.14
CA ASP A 53 -7.51 9.67 0.16
C ASP A 53 -7.77 8.18 -0.13
N LYS A 54 -8.98 7.71 0.14
CA LYS A 54 -9.38 6.31 -0.05
C LYS A 54 -9.27 5.84 -1.50
N ARG A 55 -9.52 6.73 -2.48
CA ARG A 55 -9.45 6.39 -3.91
C ARG A 55 -8.00 6.14 -4.30
N LEU A 56 -7.06 6.95 -3.80
CA LEU A 56 -5.63 6.71 -4.02
C LEU A 56 -5.16 5.39 -3.38
N ASN A 57 -5.68 5.01 -2.21
CA ASN A 57 -5.36 3.70 -1.61
C ASN A 57 -5.82 2.53 -2.48
N ILE A 58 -7.02 2.61 -3.07
CA ILE A 58 -7.53 1.57 -3.96
C ILE A 58 -6.63 1.41 -5.19
N LEU A 59 -6.18 2.53 -5.77
CA LEU A 59 -5.26 2.51 -6.91
C LEU A 59 -3.88 2.00 -6.53
N ALA A 60 -3.36 2.36 -5.36
CA ALA A 60 -2.10 1.85 -4.83
C ALA A 60 -2.17 0.32 -4.60
N ASP A 61 -3.28 -0.19 -4.07
CA ASP A 61 -3.50 -1.62 -3.89
C ASP A 61 -3.56 -2.37 -5.23
N LYS A 62 -4.29 -1.82 -6.20
CA LYS A 62 -4.33 -2.35 -7.58
C LYS A 62 -2.91 -2.44 -8.17
N LYS A 63 -2.11 -1.38 -8.04
CA LYS A 63 -0.75 -1.32 -8.57
C LYS A 63 0.19 -2.27 -7.85
N ALA A 64 0.11 -2.36 -6.51
CA ALA A 64 0.89 -3.30 -5.72
C ALA A 64 0.58 -4.76 -6.10
N LYS A 65 -0.70 -5.08 -6.32
CA LYS A 65 -1.12 -6.39 -6.81
C LYS A 65 -0.57 -6.71 -8.19
N ILE A 66 -0.67 -5.78 -9.15
CA ILE A 66 -0.09 -5.95 -10.49
C ILE A 66 1.41 -6.24 -10.40
N MET A 67 2.17 -5.46 -9.63
CA MET A 67 3.61 -5.68 -9.46
C MET A 67 3.93 -7.03 -8.81
N ALA A 68 3.09 -7.49 -7.87
CA ALA A 68 3.24 -8.80 -7.24
C ALA A 68 2.95 -9.94 -8.23
N ASP A 69 1.86 -9.84 -8.99
CA ASP A 69 1.45 -10.83 -9.98
C ASP A 69 2.48 -10.95 -11.13
N GLU A 70 3.10 -9.84 -11.54
CA GLU A 70 4.17 -9.81 -12.54
C GLU A 70 5.56 -10.13 -11.97
N ASN A 71 5.70 -10.25 -10.64
CA ASN A 71 6.98 -10.33 -9.94
C ASN A 71 7.97 -9.21 -10.34
N ASN A 72 7.45 -8.02 -10.61
CA ASN A 72 8.20 -6.90 -11.17
C ASN A 72 7.94 -5.60 -10.40
N LEU A 73 8.96 -5.09 -9.69
CA LEU A 73 8.87 -3.80 -9.01
C LEU A 73 9.17 -2.67 -9.99
N SER A 74 8.13 -2.11 -10.61
CA SER A 74 8.28 -1.07 -11.63
C SER A 74 7.14 -0.05 -11.58
N HIS A 75 7.51 1.23 -11.73
CA HIS A 75 6.57 2.33 -11.94
C HIS A 75 5.67 2.11 -13.17
N THR A 76 6.10 1.28 -14.13
CA THR A 76 5.39 0.98 -15.39
C THR A 76 4.76 -0.42 -15.45
N ALA A 77 4.72 -1.15 -14.33
CA ALA A 77 4.07 -2.47 -14.26
C ALA A 77 2.61 -2.43 -14.74
N GLY A 78 2.11 -3.49 -15.38
CA GLY A 78 0.76 -3.54 -15.97
C GLY A 78 0.58 -2.77 -17.29
N GLY A 79 1.68 -2.37 -17.94
CA GLY A 79 1.63 -1.63 -19.21
C GLY A 79 1.31 -0.13 -19.07
N TYR A 80 1.22 0.39 -17.84
CA TYR A 80 1.06 1.82 -17.58
C TYR A 80 2.34 2.59 -17.93
N LYS A 81 2.23 3.78 -18.52
CA LYS A 81 3.42 4.59 -18.83
C LYS A 81 3.96 5.30 -17.58
N SER A 82 3.09 5.57 -16.61
CA SER A 82 3.45 6.11 -15.29
C SER A 82 2.28 5.97 -14.29
N PHE A 83 2.55 6.17 -13.00
CA PHE A 83 1.51 6.19 -11.96
C PHE A 83 0.39 7.22 -12.23
N SER A 84 0.72 8.34 -12.87
CA SER A 84 -0.28 9.34 -13.27
C SER A 84 -1.38 8.76 -14.17
N ASP A 85 -1.07 7.76 -15.00
CA ASP A 85 -2.08 7.16 -15.88
C ASP A 85 -3.13 6.41 -15.08
N ILE A 86 -2.70 5.72 -14.02
CA ILE A 86 -3.59 5.00 -13.10
C ILE A 86 -4.50 5.98 -12.35
N VAL A 87 -3.93 7.10 -11.90
CA VAL A 87 -4.67 8.15 -11.17
C VAL A 87 -5.72 8.81 -12.06
N LYS A 88 -5.38 9.06 -13.34
CA LYS A 88 -6.33 9.55 -14.34
C LYS A 88 -7.43 8.54 -14.66
N GLU A 89 -7.09 7.26 -14.82
CA GLU A 89 -8.07 6.17 -15.02
C GLU A 89 -9.07 6.11 -13.85
N GLY A 90 -8.59 6.36 -12.63
CA GLY A 90 -9.43 6.46 -11.43
C GLY A 90 -10.27 7.75 -11.32
N GLY A 91 -10.19 8.66 -12.30
CA GLY A 91 -10.94 9.91 -12.31
C GLY A 91 -10.55 10.90 -11.21
N ILE A 92 -9.30 10.84 -10.74
CA ILE A 92 -8.80 11.72 -9.68
C ILE A 92 -8.06 12.89 -10.32
N GLU A 93 -8.54 14.11 -10.08
CA GLU A 93 -7.85 15.33 -10.48
C GLU A 93 -6.69 15.64 -9.53
N TYR A 94 -5.58 16.10 -10.09
CA TYR A 94 -4.37 16.44 -9.33
C TYR A 94 -3.53 17.48 -10.07
N LEU A 95 -2.77 18.29 -9.32
CA LEU A 95 -1.77 19.22 -9.87
C LEU A 95 -0.42 18.53 -10.09
N ALA A 96 0.00 17.74 -9.10
CA ALA A 96 1.18 16.89 -9.16
C ALA A 96 0.87 15.58 -8.43
N VAL A 97 1.47 14.49 -8.90
CA VAL A 97 1.29 13.17 -8.30
C VAL A 97 2.58 12.39 -8.27
N GLY A 98 2.65 11.43 -7.36
CA GLY A 98 3.86 10.73 -7.04
C GLY A 98 3.67 9.33 -6.55
N GLU A 99 4.72 8.54 -6.69
CA GLU A 99 4.72 7.13 -6.33
C GLU A 99 6.04 6.75 -5.68
N ASN A 100 5.95 6.14 -4.50
CA ASN A 100 7.04 5.40 -3.89
C ASN A 100 6.64 3.93 -3.85
N ILE A 101 7.52 3.04 -4.33
CA ILE A 101 7.31 1.59 -4.34
C ILE A 101 8.40 0.89 -3.54
N ALA A 102 8.05 -0.21 -2.89
CA ALA A 102 8.98 -1.04 -2.13
C ALA A 102 8.48 -2.49 -2.14
N ARG A 103 9.41 -3.45 -2.04
CA ARG A 103 9.10 -4.89 -1.86
C ARG A 103 10.09 -5.51 -0.89
N ASN A 104 9.70 -6.66 -0.31
CA ASN A 104 10.53 -7.51 0.54
C ASN A 104 11.02 -6.86 1.86
N TRP A 105 10.25 -5.93 2.41
CA TRP A 105 10.45 -5.39 3.76
C TRP A 105 9.47 -6.02 4.74
N LYS A 106 9.88 -6.17 5.99
CA LYS A 106 9.06 -6.82 7.02
C LYS A 106 8.19 -5.84 7.78
N THR A 107 8.60 -4.57 7.86
CA THR A 107 7.88 -3.56 8.64
C THR A 107 7.77 -2.21 7.91
N PRO A 108 6.75 -1.40 8.23
CA PRO A 108 6.63 -0.03 7.77
C PRO A 108 7.88 0.84 8.01
N GLU A 109 8.56 0.67 9.15
CA GLU A 109 9.75 1.44 9.52
C GLU A 109 10.93 1.13 8.60
N GLU A 110 11.10 -0.15 8.23
CA GLU A 110 12.12 -0.55 7.27
C GLU A 110 11.86 0.07 5.89
N VAL A 111 10.61 0.10 5.44
CA VAL A 111 10.20 0.77 4.19
C VAL A 111 10.51 2.26 4.26
N MET A 112 10.13 2.93 5.36
CA MET A 112 10.39 4.36 5.55
C MET A 112 11.89 4.67 5.54
N LYS A 113 12.70 3.87 6.23
CA LYS A 113 14.15 4.01 6.22
C LYS A 113 14.73 3.84 4.81
N ALA A 114 14.29 2.82 4.08
CA ALA A 114 14.74 2.57 2.72
C ALA A 114 14.42 3.75 1.79
N TRP A 115 13.19 4.27 1.88
CA TRP A 115 12.78 5.48 1.18
C TRP A 115 13.67 6.66 1.54
N LEU A 116 13.81 7.03 2.82
CA LEU A 116 14.62 8.17 3.22
C LEU A 116 16.12 8.05 2.83
N SER A 117 16.65 6.84 2.75
CA SER A 117 18.05 6.59 2.36
C SER A 117 18.32 6.62 0.85
N SER A 118 17.28 6.52 0.01
CA SER A 118 17.49 6.40 -1.44
C SER A 118 17.66 7.76 -2.11
N LYS A 119 18.66 7.89 -3.00
CA LYS A 119 18.95 9.13 -3.75
C LYS A 119 17.77 9.63 -4.59
N GLY A 120 16.82 8.76 -4.95
CA GLY A 120 15.59 9.10 -5.68
C GLY A 120 14.44 9.59 -4.79
N THR A 121 14.43 9.28 -3.50
CA THR A 121 13.35 9.63 -2.57
C THR A 121 13.70 10.79 -1.63
N GLN A 122 14.96 11.24 -1.62
CA GLN A 122 15.34 12.54 -1.03
C GLN A 122 14.78 13.77 -1.77
N SER A 123 14.04 13.65 -2.89
CA SER A 123 13.85 14.79 -3.79
C SER A 123 12.43 15.23 -4.19
N LYS A 124 11.30 14.64 -3.78
CA LYS A 124 9.99 15.23 -4.18
C LYS A 124 8.82 15.21 -3.19
N TYR A 125 8.81 14.34 -2.17
CA TYR A 125 7.64 14.19 -1.27
C TYR A 125 7.86 14.69 0.16
N PHE A 126 9.08 15.13 0.48
CA PHE A 126 9.50 15.68 1.77
C PHE A 126 10.04 17.12 1.66
N LYS A 127 9.77 17.79 0.53
CA LYS A 127 9.94 19.23 0.31
C LYS A 127 8.60 19.83 -0.12
#